data_AF-A0A975BH28-F1
#
_entry.id   AF-A0A975BH28-F1
#
_cell.length_a   1.000
_cell.length_b   1.000
_cell.length_c   1.000
_cell.angle_alpha   90.00
_cell.angle_beta   90.00
_cell.angle_gamma   90.00
#
_symmetry.space_group_name_H-M   'P 1'
#
loop_
_entity.id
_entity.type
_entity.pdbx_description
1 polymer ?
#
loop_
_entity_poly.entity_id
_entity_poly.type
_entity_poly.pdbx_seq_one_letter_code
_entity_poly.pdbx_strand_id
1 'polypeptide(L)' 'MKRIKVNTNIRAGMGLGDCIAQITHALGLDKTAKIYEQTTGKSCGCAMRQELLNKAVSNVPFT' A
#
# COMPACT_ATOMS: atom_id res chain seq x y z
N MET A 1 -23.34 5.57 7.97
CA MET A 1 -22.09 5.32 7.23
C MET A 1 -22.20 3.99 6.48
N LYS A 2 -22.00 3.98 5.16
CA LYS A 2 -22.05 2.75 4.34
C LYS A 2 -20.71 2.01 4.49
N ARG A 3 -20.71 0.78 5.00
CA ARG A 3 -19.46 -0.02 5.07
C ARG A 3 -19.05 -0.39 3.65
N ILE A 4 -17.91 0.12 3.21
CA ILE A 4 -17.29 -0.31 1.95
C ILE A 4 -16.56 -1.63 2.25
N LYS A 5 -17.01 -2.72 1.63
CA LYS A 5 -16.27 -3.98 1.64
C LYS A 5 -15.31 -3.98 0.46
N VAL A 6 -14.02 -4.09 0.75
CA VAL A 6 -12.98 -4.20 -0.26
C VAL A 6 -12.46 -5.63 -0.20
N ASN A 7 -12.48 -6.32 -1.34
CA ASN A 7 -11.92 -7.66 -1.43
C ASN A 7 -10.43 -7.54 -1.82
N THR A 8 -9.54 -7.92 -0.91
CA THR A 8 -8.09 -7.90 -1.13
C THR A 8 -7.56 -9.33 -1.10
N ASN A 9 -6.62 -9.66 -1.99
CA ASN A 9 -5.94 -10.96 -1.99
C ASN A 9 -4.79 -11.01 -0.96
N ILE A 10 -4.97 -10.42 0.23
CA ILE A 10 -3.98 -10.44 1.30
C ILE A 10 -3.92 -11.85 1.90
N ARG A 11 -2.71 -12.31 2.20
CA ARG A 11 -2.41 -13.64 2.72
C ARG A 11 -1.39 -13.49 3.84
N ALA A 12 -1.47 -14.38 4.82
CA ALA A 12 -0.42 -14.55 5.80
C ALA A 12 0.92 -14.83 5.10
N GLY A 13 2.02 -14.30 5.65
CA GLY A 13 3.35 -14.42 5.03
C GLY A 13 3.77 -13.24 4.17
N MET A 14 2.87 -12.31 3.82
CA MET A 14 3.24 -11.13 3.05
C MET A 14 3.93 -10.06 3.91
N GLY A 15 4.75 -9.24 3.25
CA GLY A 15 5.33 -8.06 3.89
C GLY A 15 4.27 -7.00 4.14
N LEU A 16 4.46 -6.20 5.18
CA LEU A 16 3.52 -5.13 5.54
C LEU A 16 3.39 -4.09 4.42
N GLY A 17 4.48 -3.76 3.75
CA GLY A 17 4.48 -2.85 2.60
C GLY A 17 3.63 -3.39 1.45
N ASP A 18 3.74 -4.68 1.15
CA ASP A 18 2.95 -5.32 0.09
C ASP A 18 1.45 -5.29 0.39
N CYS A 19 1.08 -5.55 1.65
CA CYS A 19 -0.31 -5.48 2.09
C CYS A 19 -0.88 -4.06 1.97
N ILE A 20 -0.10 -3.05 2.39
CA ILE A 20 -0.50 -1.65 2.25
C ILE A 20 -0.63 -1.27 0.78
N ALA A 21 0.29 -1.69 -0.08
CA ALA A 21 0.22 -1.43 -1.51
C ALA A 21 -1.06 -2.05 -2.12
N GLN A 22 -1.39 -3.30 -1.78
CA GLN A 22 -2.61 -3.95 -2.25
C GLN A 22 -3.89 -3.23 -1.78
N ILE A 23 -3.97 -2.82 -0.52
CA ILE A 23 -5.13 -2.09 0.01
C ILE A 23 -5.25 -0.73 -0.67
N THR A 24 -4.14 0.00 -0.78
CA THR A 24 -4.08 1.33 -1.40
C THR A 24 -4.52 1.27 -2.86
N HIS A 25 -4.09 0.23 -3.58
CA HIS A 25 -4.50 -0.05 -4.96
C HIS A 25 -5.99 -0.35 -5.07
N ALA A 26 -6.50 -1.25 -4.22
CA ALA A 26 -7.92 -1.63 -4.21
C ALA A 26 -8.84 -0.44 -3.86
N LEU A 27 -8.34 0.52 -3.08
CA LEU A 27 -9.03 1.77 -2.76
C LEU A 27 -8.83 2.88 -3.82
N GLY A 28 -7.95 2.68 -4.80
CA GLY A 28 -7.65 3.66 -5.86
C GLY A 28 -6.81 4.85 -5.40
N LEU A 29 -6.14 4.73 -4.25
CA LEU A 29 -5.36 5.81 -3.63
C LEU A 29 -3.98 6.03 -4.28
N ASP A 30 -3.52 5.10 -5.13
CA ASP A 30 -2.29 5.27 -5.92
C ASP A 30 -2.33 6.53 -6.80
N LYS A 31 -3.53 6.93 -7.22
CA LYS A 31 -3.77 8.14 -7.99
C LYS A 31 -3.31 9.38 -7.23
N THR A 32 -3.53 9.40 -5.92
CA THR A 32 -3.12 10.52 -5.05
C THR A 32 -1.60 10.65 -5.00
N ALA A 33 -0.88 9.53 -4.94
CA ALA A 33 0.58 9.53 -5.01
C ALA A 33 1.08 10.08 -6.36
N LYS A 34 0.48 9.66 -7.48
CA LYS A 34 0.82 10.22 -8.81
C LYS A 34 0.54 11.71 -8.92
N ILE A 35 -0.61 12.17 -8.43
CA ILE A 35 -0.97 13.59 -8.44
C ILE A 35 0.02 14.40 -7.61
N TYR A 36 0.42 13.89 -6.43
CA TYR A 36 1.44 14.51 -5.61
C TYR A 36 2.77 14.66 -6.37
N GLU A 37 3.22 13.59 -7.04
CA GLU A 37 4.46 13.63 -7.83
C GLU A 37 4.37 14.65 -8.97
N GLN A 38 3.25 14.69 -9.70
CA GLN A 38 3.00 15.65 -10.78
C GLN A 38 2.97 17.09 -10.29
N THR A 39 2.38 17.33 -9.12
CA THR A 39 2.17 18.68 -8.57
C THR A 39 3.44 19.23 -7.93
N THR A 40 4.19 18.39 -7.22
CA THR A 40 5.36 18.81 -6.46
C THR A 40 6.68 18.62 -7.20
N GLY A 41 6.69 17.80 -8.26
CA GLY A 41 7.90 17.34 -8.94
C GLY A 41 8.78 16.42 -8.08
N LYS A 42 8.33 16.02 -6.88
CA LYS A 42 9.05 15.15 -5.96
C LYS A 42 8.47 13.76 -6.01
N SER A 43 9.33 12.74 -6.10
CA SER A 43 8.86 11.36 -6.02
C SER A 43 8.17 11.09 -4.67
N CYS A 44 7.07 10.35 -4.73
CA CYS A 44 6.38 9.75 -3.60
C CYS A 44 7.31 8.86 -2.77
N GLY A 45 8.32 8.23 -3.40
CA GLY A 45 9.12 7.19 -2.76
C GLY A 45 8.29 5.97 -2.35
N CYS A 46 7.16 5.74 -3.03
CA CYS A 46 6.21 4.67 -2.71
C CYS A 46 6.90 3.28 -2.67
N ALA A 47 7.75 2.97 -3.66
CA ALA A 47 8.49 1.70 -3.73
C ALA A 47 9.52 1.54 -2.59
N MET A 48 10.29 2.59 -2.30
CA MET A 48 11.26 2.57 -1.19
C MET A 48 10.56 2.36 0.16
N ARG A 49 9.41 3.01 0.38
CA ARG A 49 8.62 2.84 1.59
C ARG A 49 8.05 1.43 1.72
N GLN A 50 7.56 0.86 0.62
CA GLN A 50 7.09 -0.52 0.58
C GLN A 50 8.22 -1.48 0.99
N GLU A 51 9.40 -1.35 0.41
CA GLU A 51 10.56 -2.20 0.73
C GLU A 51 10.99 -2.05 2.20
N LEU A 52 11.07 -0.82 2.72
CA LEU A 52 11.40 -0.57 4.12
C LEU A 52 10.38 -1.21 5.07
N LEU A 53 9.09 -1.12 4.74
CA LEU A 53 8.03 -1.74 5.53
C LEU A 53 8.08 -3.27 5.47
N ASN A 54 8.40 -3.84 4.31
CA ASN A 54 8.62 -5.29 4.17
C ASN A 54 9.85 -5.76 4.95
N LYS A 55 10.92 -4.94 5.02
CA LYS A 55 12.09 -5.27 5.85
C LYS A 55 11.79 -5.17 7.35
N ALA A 56 11.05 -4.15 7.76
CA ALA A 56 10.68 -3.96 9.16
C ALA A 56 9.69 -5.01 9.65
N VAL A 57 8.71 -5.37 8.81
CA VAL A 57 7.68 -6.36 9.10
C VAL A 57 7.52 -7.26 7.87
N SER A 58 8.35 -8.31 7.85
CA SER A 58 8.46 -9.22 6.71
C SER A 58 7.33 -10.25 6.64
N ASN A 59 6.56 -10.39 7.72
CA ASN A 59 5.43 -11.28 7.76
C ASN A 59 4.34 -10.70 8.67
N VAL A 60 3.23 -10.30 8.06
CA VAL A 60 2.04 -9.93 8.82
C VAL A 60 1.17 -11.16 9.09
N PRO A 61 0.67 -11.35 10.32
CA PRO A 61 -0.12 -12.53 10.69
C PRO A 61 -1.59 -12.45 10.24
N PHE A 62 -1.92 -11.56 9.28
CA PHE A 62 -3.30 -11.41 8.82
C PHE A 62 -3.76 -12.72 8.16
N THR A 63 -4.68 -13.38 8.85
CA THR A 63 -5.33 -14.64 8.52
C THR A 63 -6.77 -14.37 8.13
#